data_AF-A0AAN8QHM6-F1
#
_entry.id   AF-A0AAN8QHM6-F1
#
_cell.length_a   1.000
_cell.length_b   1.000
_cell.length_c   1.000
_cell.angle_alpha   90.00
_cell.angle_beta   90.00
_cell.angle_gamma   90.00
#
_symmetry.space_group_name_H-M   'P 1'
#
loop_
_entity.id
_entity.type
_entity.pdbx_description
1 polymer ?
#
loop_
_entity_poly.entity_id
_entity_poly.type
_entity_poly.pdbx_seq_one_letter_code
_entity_poly.pdbx_strand_id
1 'polypeptide(L)'
;MLAAWVPLLLLAMWVRCTAAGPLSFRIAAILDDPMECSRGERLAITLAKDSINRSSNRSTTGKLEVDIFELLRDSEYEMGETMCQILSKGVVAVLGPSASPASNSIISNICGEKEVPYVKVAPEDILKVQFPRFTTLDLRPTNTDISLAVAGLLTFFNSTTACLICAQADCLLNLERLLRQFLISKETLSVRMLDDSQDPTPLLKEIRDDKTATIIVDANATMSHIILERASELGMLSVYYTYIFTSLVRRWCLLLLLANGN
;
A
#
# COMPACT_ATOMS: atom_id res chain seq x y z
N MET A 1 -0.63 35.46 -55.33
CA MET A 1 0.24 35.79 -54.16
C MET A 1 0.11 34.80 -52.99
N LEU A 2 -0.93 33.93 -52.92
CA LEU A 2 -1.09 32.92 -51.86
C LEU A 2 -0.24 31.63 -52.01
N ALA A 3 0.16 31.27 -53.23
CA ALA A 3 0.89 30.02 -53.48
C ALA A 3 2.32 29.98 -52.91
N ALA A 4 2.94 31.14 -52.67
CA ALA A 4 4.31 31.24 -52.13
C ALA A 4 4.38 31.02 -50.61
N TRP A 5 3.26 31.14 -49.90
CA TRP A 5 3.20 31.03 -48.44
C TRP A 5 3.02 29.58 -47.96
N VAL A 6 2.47 28.72 -48.81
CA VAL A 6 2.27 27.29 -48.55
C VAL A 6 3.59 26.54 -48.30
N PRO A 7 4.64 26.66 -49.14
CA PRO A 7 5.92 26.00 -48.86
C PRO A 7 6.61 26.56 -47.61
N LEU A 8 6.38 27.83 -47.27
CA LEU A 8 6.95 28.47 -46.08
C LEU A 8 6.28 27.98 -44.79
N LEU A 9 4.96 27.75 -44.82
CA LEU A 9 4.21 27.10 -43.75
C LEU A 9 4.58 25.62 -43.58
N LEU A 10 4.80 24.90 -44.69
CA LEU A 10 5.27 23.51 -44.67
C LEU A 10 6.69 23.39 -44.09
N LEU A 11 7.59 24.30 -44.46
CA LEU A 11 8.93 24.40 -43.87
C LEU A 11 8.87 24.74 -42.37
N ALA A 12 7.99 25.67 -41.96
CA ALA A 12 7.81 25.99 -40.54
C ALA A 12 7.24 24.80 -39.74
N MET A 13 6.33 24.02 -40.33
CA MET A 13 5.81 22.77 -39.76
C MET A 13 6.89 21.69 -39.67
N TRP A 14 7.71 21.52 -40.72
CA TRP A 14 8.83 20.59 -40.72
C TRP A 14 9.89 20.94 -39.69
N VAL A 15 10.27 22.22 -39.58
CA VAL A 15 11.22 22.70 -38.57
C VAL A 15 10.69 22.50 -37.14
N ARG A 16 9.38 22.69 -36.93
CA ARG A 16 8.73 22.38 -35.64
C ARG A 16 8.72 20.89 -35.32
N CYS A 17 8.51 20.02 -36.31
CA CYS A 17 8.60 18.56 -36.12
C CYS A 17 10.03 18.09 -35.82
N THR A 18 11.05 18.70 -36.42
CA THR A 18 12.46 18.34 -36.16
C THR A 18 12.99 18.81 -34.80
N ALA A 19 12.28 19.72 -34.12
CA ALA A 19 12.62 20.22 -32.80
C ALA A 19 11.94 19.45 -31.65
N ALA A 20 11.26 18.33 -31.94
CA ALA A 20 10.83 17.41 -30.91
C ALA A 20 12.09 16.75 -30.32
N GLY A 21 12.56 17.28 -29.20
CA GLY A 21 13.63 16.67 -28.40
C GLY A 21 13.28 15.22 -28.04
N PRO A 22 14.25 14.44 -27.52
CA PRO A 22 13.99 13.06 -27.15
C PRO A 22 12.79 13.02 -26.19
N LEU A 23 11.78 12.21 -26.54
CA LEU A 23 10.59 11.99 -25.72
C LEU A 23 11.05 11.66 -24.29
N SER A 24 10.70 12.48 -23.31
CA SER A 24 10.94 12.17 -21.90
C SER A 24 9.60 11.96 -21.20
N PHE A 25 9.49 10.87 -20.46
CA PHE A 25 8.33 10.56 -19.65
C PHE A 25 8.64 10.97 -18.22
N ARG A 26 7.89 11.94 -17.69
CA ARG A 26 8.07 12.42 -16.33
C ARG A 26 6.98 11.89 -15.42
N ILE A 27 7.36 11.20 -14.35
CA ILE A 27 6.46 10.73 -13.31
C ILE A 27 6.77 11.50 -12.02
N ALA A 28 5.75 11.79 -11.21
CA ALA A 28 5.97 12.29 -9.86
C ALA A 28 5.80 11.16 -8.84
N ALA A 29 6.65 11.13 -7.83
CA ALA A 29 6.52 10.24 -6.68
C ALA A 29 6.48 11.06 -5.40
N ILE A 30 5.46 10.82 -4.58
CA ILE A 30 5.27 11.47 -3.28
C ILE A 30 5.65 10.45 -2.20
N LEU A 31 6.59 10.83 -1.34
CA LEU A 31 7.14 10.01 -0.27
C LEU A 31 6.77 10.62 1.08
N ASP A 32 6.25 9.81 1.99
CA ASP A 32 5.80 10.24 3.33
C ASP A 32 6.70 9.73 4.47
N ASP A 33 7.98 9.57 4.15
CA ASP A 33 8.99 9.02 5.06
C ASP A 33 10.09 10.06 5.35
N PRO A 34 9.89 10.95 6.35
CA PRO A 34 10.87 11.97 6.71
C PRO A 34 12.01 11.44 7.61
N MET A 35 12.04 10.13 7.93
CA MET A 35 12.93 9.58 8.95
C MET A 35 14.31 9.15 8.41
N GLU A 36 15.35 9.26 9.24
CA GLU A 36 16.74 8.91 8.90
C GLU A 36 16.94 7.44 8.48
N CYS A 37 16.11 6.53 9.00
CA CYS A 37 16.08 5.13 8.61
C CYS A 37 14.93 4.89 7.63
N SER A 38 15.12 5.36 6.40
CA SER A 38 14.07 5.33 5.39
C SER A 38 13.63 3.88 5.07
N ARG A 39 12.33 3.69 4.83
CA ARG A 39 11.69 2.48 4.28
C ARG A 39 12.29 2.05 2.93
N GLY A 40 13.17 2.85 2.35
CA GLY A 40 13.88 2.56 1.12
C GLY A 40 13.05 2.87 -0.13
N GLU A 41 11.94 3.60 0.00
CA GLU A 41 11.04 3.96 -1.11
C GLU A 41 11.77 4.80 -2.17
N ARG A 42 12.52 5.82 -1.73
CA ARG A 42 13.39 6.64 -2.60
C ARG A 42 14.40 5.78 -3.37
N LEU A 43 15.04 4.83 -2.68
CA LEU A 43 16.03 3.94 -3.28
C LEU A 43 15.36 2.99 -4.28
N ALA A 44 14.23 2.38 -3.92
CA ALA A 44 13.49 1.47 -4.79
C ALA A 44 13.05 2.15 -6.09
N ILE A 45 12.55 3.38 -6.01
CA ILE A 45 12.17 4.19 -7.17
C ILE A 45 13.39 4.52 -8.04
N THR A 46 14.51 4.89 -7.41
CA THR A 46 15.76 5.22 -8.13
C THR A 46 16.30 4.00 -8.88
N LEU A 47 16.33 2.83 -8.23
CA LEU A 47 16.75 1.57 -8.84
C LEU A 47 15.83 1.15 -9.98
N ALA A 48 14.52 1.32 -9.83
CA ALA A 48 13.55 1.04 -10.89
C ALA A 48 13.76 1.97 -12.10
N LYS A 49 13.93 3.28 -11.87
CA LYS A 49 14.26 4.26 -12.90
C LYS A 49 15.53 3.89 -13.67
N ASP A 50 16.59 3.53 -12.95
CA ASP A 50 17.87 3.16 -13.56
C ASP A 50 17.76 1.86 -14.34
N SER A 51 17.04 0.87 -13.81
CA SER A 51 16.80 -0.41 -14.48
C SER A 51 16.03 -0.21 -15.81
N ILE A 52 14.96 0.58 -15.80
CA ILE A 52 14.14 0.88 -16.99
C ILE A 52 14.95 1.68 -18.02
N ASN A 53 15.70 2.70 -17.58
CA ASN A 53 16.53 3.50 -18.48
C ASN A 53 17.71 2.71 -19.06
N ARG A 54 18.21 1.68 -18.36
CA ARG A 54 19.23 0.76 -18.87
C ARG A 54 18.68 -0.26 -19.86
N SER A 55 17.45 -0.74 -19.66
CA SER A 55 16.82 -1.74 -20.53
C SER A 55 16.16 -1.15 -21.78
N SER A 56 15.77 0.13 -21.73
CA SER A 56 15.22 0.87 -22.86
C SER A 56 16.27 1.01 -23.97
N ASN A 57 16.01 0.40 -25.12
CA ASN A 57 16.82 0.64 -26.32
C ASN A 57 16.71 2.12 -26.69
N ARG A 58 17.87 2.80 -26.69
CA ARG A 58 18.07 4.25 -26.80
C ARG A 58 17.40 4.95 -28.00
N SER A 59 16.81 4.20 -28.93
CA SER A 59 16.29 4.68 -30.21
C SER A 59 14.75 4.67 -30.35
N THR A 60 13.99 3.98 -29.49
CA THR A 60 12.53 3.85 -29.66
C THR A 60 11.69 4.23 -28.43
N THR A 61 12.27 4.17 -27.25
CA THR A 61 11.58 4.42 -25.98
C THR A 61 12.16 5.63 -25.28
N GLY A 62 11.30 6.60 -24.96
CA GLY A 62 11.68 7.84 -24.30
C GLY A 62 12.36 7.63 -22.94
N LYS A 63 13.12 8.63 -22.49
CA LYS A 63 13.84 8.59 -21.21
C LYS A 63 12.87 8.76 -20.05
N LEU A 64 12.94 7.90 -19.03
CA LEU A 64 12.13 8.01 -17.82
C LEU A 64 12.80 8.95 -16.81
N GLU A 65 12.05 9.98 -16.41
CA GLU A 65 12.39 10.90 -15.34
C GLU A 65 11.38 10.76 -14.20
N VAL A 66 11.87 10.75 -12.96
CA VAL A 66 11.03 10.67 -11.76
C VAL A 66 11.38 11.84 -10.87
N ASP A 67 10.40 12.69 -10.63
CA ASP A 67 10.48 13.83 -9.71
C ASP A 67 9.96 13.38 -8.35
N ILE A 68 10.81 13.45 -7.33
CA ILE A 68 10.50 12.99 -5.99
C ILE A 68 10.12 14.19 -5.12
N PHE A 69 8.96 14.11 -4.48
CA PHE A 69 8.44 15.09 -3.53
C PHE A 69 8.33 14.43 -2.16
N GLU A 70 8.87 15.08 -1.13
CA GLU A 70 8.78 14.60 0.25
C GLU A 70 7.65 15.32 0.96
N LEU A 71 6.77 14.53 1.56
CA LEU A 71 5.67 14.99 2.38
C LEU A 71 6.11 14.97 3.85
N LEU A 72 6.01 16.12 4.51
CA LEU A 72 6.39 16.23 5.92
C LEU A 72 5.26 15.82 6.87
N ARG A 73 4.00 16.00 6.45
CA ARG A 73 2.81 15.78 7.27
C ARG A 73 1.66 15.27 6.42
N ASP A 74 0.83 14.38 6.99
CA ASP A 74 -0.42 13.97 6.34
C ASP A 74 -1.46 15.09 6.44
N SER A 75 -1.52 15.95 5.42
CA SER A 75 -2.36 17.15 5.37
C SER A 75 -2.91 17.37 3.98
N GLU A 76 -4.23 17.46 3.86
CA GLU A 76 -4.91 17.70 2.58
C GLU A 76 -4.49 19.04 1.95
N TYR A 77 -4.24 20.06 2.77
CA TYR A 77 -3.89 21.41 2.31
C TYR A 77 -2.49 21.47 1.69
N GLU A 78 -1.49 20.96 2.40
CA GLU A 78 -0.08 20.93 1.93
C GLU A 78 0.05 20.07 0.67
N MET A 79 -0.69 18.96 0.63
CA MET A 79 -0.71 18.09 -0.53
C MET A 79 -1.42 18.74 -1.73
N GLY A 80 -2.48 19.52 -1.51
CA GLY A 80 -3.14 20.29 -2.57
C GLY A 80 -2.19 21.28 -3.26
N GLU A 81 -1.37 22.01 -2.49
CA GLU A 81 -0.36 22.93 -3.03
C GLU A 81 0.72 22.17 -3.81
N THR A 82 1.27 21.11 -3.22
CA THR A 82 2.30 20.29 -3.86
C THR A 82 1.80 19.65 -5.16
N MET A 83 0.53 19.21 -5.21
CA MET A 83 -0.08 18.70 -6.44
C MET A 83 -0.18 19.75 -7.55
N CYS A 84 -0.48 21.01 -7.22
CA CYS A 84 -0.46 22.10 -8.21
C CYS A 84 0.94 22.27 -8.83
N GLN A 85 2.00 22.15 -8.01
CA GLN A 85 3.38 22.19 -8.48
C GLN A 85 3.72 20.98 -9.36
N ILE A 86 3.31 19.77 -8.95
CA ILE A 86 3.51 18.53 -9.74
C ILE A 86 2.86 18.64 -11.12
N LEU A 87 1.59 19.03 -11.19
CA LEU A 87 0.85 19.13 -12.44
C LEU A 87 1.41 20.19 -13.38
N SER A 88 1.95 21.29 -12.83
CA SER A 88 2.59 22.34 -13.64
C SER A 88 3.81 21.84 -14.44
N LYS A 89 4.43 20.74 -14.00
CA LYS A 89 5.60 20.13 -14.65
C LYS A 89 5.26 19.17 -15.79
N GLY A 90 3.97 18.91 -16.06
CA GLY A 90 3.52 18.03 -17.14
C GLY A 90 3.85 16.56 -16.90
N VAL A 91 3.50 16.03 -15.71
CA VAL A 91 3.73 14.62 -15.38
C VAL A 91 2.70 13.69 -16.04
N VAL A 92 3.12 12.46 -16.37
CA VAL A 92 2.25 11.44 -16.99
C VAL A 92 1.58 10.51 -15.98
N ALA A 93 2.06 10.49 -14.74
CA ALA A 93 1.48 9.74 -13.64
C ALA A 93 1.99 10.27 -12.29
N VAL A 94 1.23 10.00 -11.23
CA VAL A 94 1.61 10.29 -9.83
C VAL A 94 1.60 9.00 -9.03
N LEU A 95 2.63 8.77 -8.22
CA LEU A 95 2.82 7.60 -7.36
C LEU A 95 2.84 8.00 -5.88
N GLY A 96 2.16 7.22 -5.03
CA GLY A 96 2.19 7.39 -3.57
C GLY A 96 1.30 8.51 -3.04
N PRO A 97 1.28 8.79 -1.73
CA PRO A 97 2.13 8.24 -0.65
C PRO A 97 1.70 6.85 -0.13
N SER A 98 2.53 6.26 0.75
CA SER A 98 2.37 4.88 1.21
C SER A 98 1.60 4.71 2.53
N ALA A 99 1.60 5.72 3.40
CA ALA A 99 1.10 5.67 4.78
C ALA A 99 0.38 6.95 5.22
N SER A 100 -0.05 7.80 4.27
CA SER A 100 -0.72 9.08 4.51
C SER A 100 -2.13 9.10 3.88
N PRO A 101 -3.15 8.57 4.59
CA PRO A 101 -4.51 8.45 4.09
C PRO A 101 -5.17 9.78 3.67
N ALA A 102 -4.99 10.86 4.44
CA ALA A 102 -5.63 12.14 4.11
C ALA A 102 -5.08 12.70 2.79
N SER A 103 -3.76 12.59 2.62
CA SER A 103 -3.04 12.98 1.39
C SER A 103 -3.44 12.10 0.19
N ASN A 104 -3.63 10.80 0.39
CA ASN A 104 -4.10 9.89 -0.66
C ASN A 104 -5.46 10.29 -1.23
N SER A 105 -6.39 10.68 -0.35
CA SER A 105 -7.75 11.09 -0.75
C SER A 105 -7.72 12.32 -1.67
N ILE A 106 -6.96 13.36 -1.30
CA ILE A 106 -6.87 14.58 -2.10
C ILE A 106 -6.14 14.36 -3.42
N ILE A 107 -5.08 13.54 -3.45
CA ILE A 107 -4.37 13.19 -4.69
C ILE A 107 -5.31 12.46 -5.64
N SER A 108 -6.06 11.47 -5.15
CA SER A 108 -7.04 10.74 -5.96
C SER A 108 -8.08 11.66 -6.58
N ASN A 109 -8.57 12.66 -5.84
CA ASN A 109 -9.55 13.61 -6.34
C ASN A 109 -8.96 14.54 -7.41
N ILE A 110 -7.80 15.14 -7.14
CA ILE A 110 -7.13 16.06 -8.09
C ILE A 110 -6.73 15.32 -9.37
N CYS A 111 -6.11 14.14 -9.25
CA CYS A 111 -5.74 13.31 -10.40
C CYS A 111 -6.96 12.87 -11.19
N GLY A 112 -8.08 12.57 -10.52
CA GLY A 112 -9.35 12.27 -11.16
C GLY A 112 -9.94 13.43 -11.96
N GLU A 113 -9.82 14.67 -11.45
CA GLU A 113 -10.29 15.88 -12.14
C GLU A 113 -9.39 16.26 -13.33
N LYS A 114 -8.09 15.96 -13.23
CA LYS A 114 -7.09 16.33 -14.23
C LYS A 114 -6.81 15.22 -15.24
N GLU A 115 -7.50 14.08 -15.13
CA GLU A 115 -7.29 12.90 -15.97
C GLU A 115 -5.82 12.42 -15.97
N VAL A 116 -5.14 12.59 -14.82
CA VAL A 116 -3.77 12.12 -14.62
C VAL A 116 -3.81 10.79 -13.89
N PRO A 117 -3.18 9.72 -14.43
CA PRO A 117 -3.12 8.43 -13.75
C PRO A 117 -2.52 8.53 -12.35
N TYR A 118 -3.27 8.04 -11.36
CA TYR A 118 -2.82 7.94 -9.98
C TYR A 118 -2.58 6.48 -9.61
N VAL A 119 -1.34 6.17 -9.22
CA VAL A 119 -0.91 4.84 -8.77
C VAL A 119 -0.81 4.84 -7.24
N LYS A 120 -1.80 4.22 -6.60
CA LYS A 120 -1.87 4.05 -5.16
C LYS A 120 -1.04 2.86 -4.71
N VAL A 121 -0.30 3.04 -3.61
CA VAL A 121 0.52 2.01 -2.96
C VAL A 121 0.22 1.90 -1.45
N ALA A 122 -0.83 2.60 -1.00
CA ALA A 122 -1.25 2.70 0.39
C ALA A 122 -2.38 1.71 0.71
N PRO A 123 -2.62 1.41 2.00
CA PRO A 123 -3.83 0.72 2.43
C PRO A 123 -5.11 1.32 1.84
N GLU A 124 -6.10 0.46 1.64
CA GLU A 124 -7.41 0.86 1.14
C GLU A 124 -8.11 1.78 2.16
N ASP A 125 -8.60 2.93 1.72
CA ASP A 125 -9.29 3.86 2.60
C ASP A 125 -10.71 3.34 2.84
N ILE A 126 -11.11 3.27 4.12
CA ILE A 126 -12.41 2.73 4.54
C ILE A 126 -13.56 3.58 3.97
N LEU A 127 -13.34 4.89 3.83
CA LEU A 127 -14.28 5.83 3.23
C LEU A 127 -13.99 5.98 1.73
N LYS A 128 -14.42 5.00 0.94
CA LYS A 128 -14.41 5.15 -0.52
C LYS A 128 -15.41 6.23 -0.93
N VAL A 129 -14.92 7.27 -1.61
CA VAL A 129 -15.79 8.14 -2.40
C VAL A 129 -16.45 7.26 -3.46
N GLN A 130 -17.79 7.20 -3.45
CA GLN A 130 -18.56 6.19 -4.20
C GLN A 130 -18.41 6.27 -5.73
N PHE A 131 -17.85 7.35 -6.26
CA PHE A 131 -17.63 7.54 -7.70
C PHE A 131 -16.39 8.41 -7.97
N PRO A 132 -15.18 7.84 -8.00
CA PRO A 132 -14.04 8.58 -8.53
C PRO A 132 -14.26 8.84 -10.03
N ARG A 133 -14.03 10.06 -10.50
CA ARG A 133 -14.21 10.42 -11.93
C ARG A 133 -13.24 9.67 -12.86
N PHE A 134 -12.12 9.19 -12.32
CA PHE A 134 -11.08 8.48 -13.05
C PHE A 134 -10.61 7.26 -12.24
N THR A 135 -10.28 6.17 -12.92
CA THR A 135 -9.85 4.92 -12.27
C THR A 135 -8.44 5.09 -11.71
N THR A 136 -8.29 4.93 -10.40
CA THR A 136 -6.99 4.82 -9.74
C THR A 136 -6.47 3.39 -9.89
N LEU A 137 -5.16 3.26 -10.09
CA LEU A 137 -4.50 1.96 -10.09
C LEU A 137 -3.96 1.70 -8.69
N ASP A 138 -4.53 0.72 -7.98
CA ASP A 138 -4.00 0.29 -6.69
C ASP A 138 -3.06 -0.91 -6.89
N LEU A 139 -1.83 -0.78 -6.42
CA LEU A 139 -0.84 -1.86 -6.43
C LEU A 139 -0.87 -2.69 -5.14
N ARG A 140 -1.60 -2.25 -4.12
CA ARG A 140 -1.78 -2.98 -2.88
C ARG A 140 -3.00 -3.91 -3.00
N PRO A 141 -2.95 -5.14 -2.45
CA PRO A 141 -4.13 -6.00 -2.41
C PRO A 141 -5.26 -5.33 -1.63
N THR A 142 -6.49 -5.55 -2.08
CA THR A 142 -7.68 -5.00 -1.44
C THR A 142 -7.95 -5.71 -0.10
N ASN A 143 -8.72 -5.07 0.77
CA ASN A 143 -9.17 -5.67 2.03
C ASN A 143 -9.97 -6.97 1.79
N THR A 144 -10.70 -7.05 0.67
CA THR A 144 -11.38 -8.28 0.26
C THR A 144 -10.42 -9.39 -0.13
N ASP A 145 -9.33 -9.07 -0.84
CA ASP A 145 -8.33 -10.07 -1.23
C ASP A 145 -7.60 -10.62 0.00
N ILE A 146 -7.25 -9.75 0.95
CA ILE A 146 -6.64 -10.14 2.23
C ILE A 146 -7.59 -11.08 3.00
N SER A 147 -8.86 -10.72 3.10
CA SER A 147 -9.89 -11.55 3.76
C SER A 147 -10.00 -12.94 3.13
N LEU A 148 -10.05 -13.01 1.79
CA LEU A 148 -10.13 -14.27 1.06
C LEU A 148 -8.86 -15.11 1.20
N ALA A 149 -7.68 -14.47 1.22
CA ALA A 149 -6.42 -15.16 1.45
C ALA A 149 -6.36 -15.78 2.85
N VAL A 150 -6.79 -15.05 3.88
CA VAL A 150 -6.87 -15.56 5.26
C VAL A 150 -7.87 -16.71 5.34
N ALA A 151 -9.05 -16.59 4.73
CA ALA A 151 -10.02 -17.69 4.68
C ALA A 151 -9.46 -18.94 3.95
N GLY A 152 -8.71 -18.74 2.87
CA GLY A 152 -8.00 -19.80 2.16
C GLY A 152 -6.95 -20.50 3.04
N LEU A 153 -6.23 -19.76 3.88
CA LEU A 153 -5.30 -20.34 4.85
C LEU A 153 -6.03 -21.15 5.92
N LEU A 154 -7.14 -20.64 6.45
CA LEU A 154 -7.93 -21.34 7.48
C LEU A 154 -8.50 -22.67 6.96
N THR A 155 -8.98 -22.67 5.71
CA THR A 155 -9.43 -23.91 5.05
C THR A 155 -8.27 -24.87 4.78
N PHE A 156 -7.09 -24.36 4.40
CA PHE A 156 -5.89 -25.18 4.23
C PHE A 156 -5.44 -25.86 5.54
N PHE A 157 -5.53 -25.16 6.68
CA PHE A 157 -5.20 -25.72 8.00
C PHE A 157 -6.32 -26.56 8.62
N ASN A 158 -7.50 -26.65 7.99
CA ASN A 158 -8.72 -27.27 8.54
C ASN A 158 -9.08 -26.71 9.93
N SER A 159 -8.86 -25.41 10.14
CA SER A 159 -9.13 -24.74 11.42
C SER A 159 -10.62 -24.48 11.60
N THR A 160 -11.28 -25.23 12.47
CA THR A 160 -12.72 -25.04 12.79
C THR A 160 -12.98 -23.95 13.83
N THR A 161 -11.97 -23.63 14.64
CA THR A 161 -12.01 -22.59 15.65
C THR A 161 -10.82 -21.64 15.44
N ALA A 162 -11.11 -20.35 15.39
CA ALA A 162 -10.09 -19.31 15.23
C ALA A 162 -10.37 -18.14 16.16
N CYS A 163 -9.31 -17.44 16.55
CA CYS A 163 -9.40 -16.21 17.32
C CYS A 163 -8.78 -15.06 16.53
N LEU A 164 -9.52 -13.97 16.32
CA LEU A 164 -9.06 -12.74 15.70
C LEU A 164 -8.69 -11.72 16.78
N ILE A 165 -7.42 -11.30 16.78
CA ILE A 165 -6.89 -10.22 17.61
C ILE A 165 -6.82 -8.95 16.75
N CYS A 166 -7.58 -7.93 17.13
CA CYS A 166 -7.59 -6.63 16.45
C CYS A 166 -6.90 -5.58 17.34
N ALA A 167 -5.88 -4.89 16.80
CA ALA A 167 -5.25 -3.77 17.51
C ALA A 167 -6.09 -2.47 17.46
N GLN A 168 -6.92 -2.30 16.44
CA GLN A 168 -7.81 -1.17 16.25
C GLN A 168 -9.19 -1.65 15.77
N ALA A 169 -10.23 -0.86 16.00
CA ALA A 169 -11.60 -1.19 15.57
C ALA A 169 -11.73 -1.34 14.04
N ASP A 170 -10.88 -0.64 13.27
CA ASP A 170 -10.84 -0.68 11.80
C ASP A 170 -10.57 -2.09 11.25
N CYS A 171 -9.94 -2.96 12.04
CA CYS A 171 -9.75 -4.39 11.76
C CYS A 171 -11.04 -5.08 11.31
N LEU A 172 -12.16 -4.78 11.97
CA LEU A 172 -13.46 -5.41 11.66
C LEU A 172 -13.99 -5.02 10.28
N LEU A 173 -13.69 -3.79 9.86
CA LEU A 173 -14.06 -3.27 8.55
C LEU A 173 -13.13 -3.85 7.47
N ASN A 174 -11.82 -3.91 7.75
CA ASN A 174 -10.83 -4.49 6.84
C ASN A 174 -11.09 -6.00 6.59
N LEU A 175 -11.56 -6.72 7.60
CA LEU A 175 -11.84 -8.15 7.54
C LEU A 175 -13.33 -8.49 7.44
N GLU A 176 -14.16 -7.56 6.97
CA GLU A 176 -15.61 -7.72 6.89
C GLU A 176 -16.01 -8.99 6.13
N ARG A 177 -15.33 -9.28 5.01
CA ARG A 177 -15.60 -10.46 4.18
C ARG A 177 -15.31 -11.76 4.92
N LEU A 178 -14.23 -11.79 5.70
CA LEU A 178 -13.87 -12.93 6.54
C LEU A 178 -14.93 -13.14 7.63
N LEU A 179 -15.31 -12.09 8.35
CA LEU A 179 -16.32 -12.15 9.42
C LEU A 179 -17.67 -12.67 8.89
N ARG A 180 -18.12 -12.15 7.73
CA ARG A 180 -19.36 -12.61 7.08
C ARG A 180 -19.32 -14.08 6.70
N GLN A 181 -18.17 -14.59 6.25
CA GLN A 181 -18.01 -16.00 5.91
C GLN A 181 -18.15 -16.90 7.15
N PHE A 182 -17.54 -16.52 8.27
CA PHE A 182 -17.67 -17.26 9.53
C PHE A 182 -19.11 -17.29 10.05
N LEU A 183 -19.85 -16.19 9.93
CA LEU A 183 -21.27 -16.11 10.33
C LEU A 183 -22.20 -17.07 9.56
N ILE A 184 -21.83 -17.45 8.33
CA ILE A 184 -22.61 -18.37 7.50
C ILE A 184 -22.15 -19.82 7.70
N SER A 185 -20.88 -20.00 8.06
CA SER A 185 -20.28 -21.29 8.30
C SER A 185 -20.68 -21.91 9.66
N LYS A 186 -20.33 -23.18 9.87
CA LYS A 186 -20.45 -23.83 11.19
C LYS A 186 -19.24 -23.58 12.10
N GLU A 187 -18.24 -22.85 11.62
CA GLU A 187 -16.98 -22.59 12.31
C GLU A 187 -17.14 -21.44 13.30
N THR A 188 -16.36 -21.46 14.37
CA THR A 188 -16.46 -20.44 15.43
C THR A 188 -15.28 -19.49 15.36
N LEU A 189 -15.56 -18.20 15.20
CA LEU A 189 -14.57 -17.13 15.26
C LEU A 189 -14.80 -16.28 16.51
N SER A 190 -13.83 -16.26 17.42
CA SER A 190 -13.82 -15.34 18.55
C SER A 190 -13.07 -14.07 18.17
N VAL A 191 -13.63 -12.90 18.46
CA VAL A 191 -13.00 -11.61 18.17
C VAL A 191 -12.60 -10.95 19.47
N ARG A 192 -11.34 -10.54 19.58
CA ARG A 192 -10.77 -9.90 20.77
C ARG A 192 -10.03 -8.63 20.34
N MET A 193 -10.35 -7.52 20.99
CA MET A 193 -9.67 -6.25 20.73
C MET A 193 -8.61 -6.01 21.78
N LEU A 194 -7.49 -5.41 21.38
CA LEU A 194 -6.47 -4.97 22.31
C LEU A 194 -6.94 -3.70 23.04
N ASP A 195 -6.66 -3.62 24.34
CA ASP A 195 -6.98 -2.45 25.16
C ASP A 195 -6.02 -1.27 24.88
N ASP A 196 -6.41 -0.07 25.30
CA ASP A 196 -5.61 1.17 25.19
C ASP A 196 -4.27 1.07 25.95
N SER A 197 -4.16 0.16 26.93
CA SER A 197 -2.92 -0.15 27.64
C SER A 197 -1.86 -0.82 26.77
N GLN A 198 -2.24 -1.29 25.57
CA GLN A 198 -1.39 -1.95 24.59
C GLN A 198 -0.69 -3.23 25.09
N ASP A 199 -1.09 -3.77 26.24
CA ASP A 199 -0.56 -5.01 26.78
C ASP A 199 -1.40 -6.21 26.30
N PRO A 200 -0.85 -7.11 25.45
CA PRO A 200 -1.60 -8.26 24.92
C PRO A 200 -1.64 -9.46 25.88
N THR A 201 -0.88 -9.41 26.97
CA THR A 201 -0.73 -10.50 27.94
C THR A 201 -2.06 -11.04 28.52
N PRO A 202 -3.02 -10.23 29.01
CA PRO A 202 -4.29 -10.75 29.52
C PRO A 202 -5.09 -11.44 28.41
N LEU A 203 -5.17 -10.83 27.23
CA LEU A 203 -5.88 -11.35 26.08
C LEU A 203 -5.29 -12.70 25.62
N LEU A 204 -3.96 -12.83 25.60
CA LEU A 204 -3.29 -14.09 25.28
C LEU A 204 -3.56 -15.19 26.32
N LYS A 205 -3.64 -14.85 27.62
CA LYS A 205 -4.02 -15.80 28.66
C LYS A 205 -5.44 -16.32 28.44
N GLU A 206 -6.38 -15.44 28.12
CA GLU A 206 -7.76 -15.83 27.83
C GLU A 206 -7.85 -16.74 26.58
N ILE A 207 -7.12 -16.43 25.51
CA ILE A 207 -7.05 -17.29 24.30
C ILE A 207 -6.48 -18.67 24.64
N ARG A 208 -5.45 -18.70 25.49
CA ARG A 208 -4.85 -19.96 25.95
C ARG A 208 -5.83 -20.79 26.76
N ASP A 209 -6.61 -20.16 27.64
CA ASP A 209 -7.61 -20.82 28.48
C ASP A 209 -8.78 -21.35 27.63
N ASP A 210 -9.15 -20.63 26.55
CA ASP A 210 -10.10 -21.08 25.52
C ASP A 210 -9.55 -22.23 24.64
N LYS A 211 -8.26 -22.57 24.74
CA LYS A 211 -7.56 -23.59 23.95
C LYS A 211 -7.66 -23.41 22.44
N THR A 212 -7.80 -22.16 21.98
CA THR A 212 -7.90 -21.87 20.54
C THR A 212 -6.53 -22.01 19.88
N ALA A 213 -6.42 -22.93 18.91
CA ALA A 213 -5.16 -23.24 18.25
C ALA A 213 -4.78 -22.23 17.14
N THR A 214 -5.76 -21.65 16.44
CA THR A 214 -5.50 -20.73 15.33
C THR A 214 -5.76 -19.29 15.75
N ILE A 215 -4.75 -18.43 15.62
CA ILE A 215 -4.78 -17.03 16.04
C ILE A 215 -4.48 -16.15 14.83
N ILE A 216 -5.42 -15.28 14.48
CA ILE A 216 -5.30 -14.29 13.41
C ILE A 216 -4.99 -12.96 14.09
N VAL A 217 -3.94 -12.27 13.64
CA VAL A 217 -3.50 -10.99 14.23
C VAL A 217 -3.57 -9.90 13.16
N ASP A 218 -4.44 -8.92 13.41
CA ASP A 218 -4.53 -7.68 12.64
C ASP A 218 -4.01 -6.51 13.46
N ALA A 219 -2.74 -6.18 13.20
CA ALA A 219 -2.03 -5.12 13.89
C ALA A 219 -0.90 -4.54 13.03
N ASN A 220 -0.37 -3.39 13.45
CA ASN A 220 0.84 -2.85 12.85
C ASN A 220 2.05 -3.75 13.14
N ALA A 221 3.16 -3.58 12.41
CA ALA A 221 4.33 -4.46 12.53
C ALA A 221 4.96 -4.41 13.93
N THR A 222 4.92 -3.25 14.61
CA THR A 222 5.46 -3.07 15.95
C THR A 222 4.63 -3.79 17.01
N MET A 223 3.30 -3.66 16.97
CA MET A 223 2.40 -4.34 17.89
C MET A 223 2.40 -5.85 17.64
N SER A 224 2.46 -6.27 16.37
CA SER A 224 2.55 -7.69 16.05
C SER A 224 3.82 -8.33 16.63
N HIS A 225 4.94 -7.61 16.64
CA HIS A 225 6.16 -8.04 17.33
C HIS A 225 5.95 -8.17 18.84
N ILE A 226 5.33 -7.18 19.49
CA ILE A 226 5.03 -7.21 20.93
C ILE A 226 4.13 -8.41 21.27
N ILE A 227 3.09 -8.67 20.47
CA ILE A 227 2.19 -9.81 20.66
C ILE A 227 2.97 -11.13 20.64
N LEU A 228 3.90 -11.29 19.70
CA LEU A 228 4.71 -12.49 19.58
C LEU A 228 5.73 -12.64 20.71
N GLU A 229 6.34 -11.55 21.15
CA GLU A 229 7.24 -11.56 22.31
C GLU A 229 6.49 -12.04 23.57
N ARG A 230 5.30 -11.48 23.85
CA ARG A 230 4.46 -11.92 24.97
C ARG A 230 3.94 -13.35 24.80
N ALA A 231 3.61 -13.76 23.57
CA ALA A 231 3.24 -15.14 23.28
C ALA A 231 4.39 -16.12 23.58
N SER A 232 5.64 -15.71 23.30
CA SER A 232 6.84 -16.49 23.64
C SER A 232 6.98 -16.66 25.15
N GLU A 233 6.83 -15.57 25.90
CA GLU A 233 6.89 -15.58 27.38
C GLU A 233 5.82 -16.50 27.99
N LEU A 234 4.65 -16.60 27.36
CA LEU A 234 3.54 -17.45 27.79
C LEU A 234 3.62 -18.91 27.27
N GLY A 235 4.63 -19.25 26.48
CA GLY A 235 4.79 -20.59 25.87
C GLY A 235 3.80 -20.89 24.75
N MET A 236 3.20 -19.86 24.15
CA MET A 236 2.22 -19.98 23.07
C MET A 236 2.84 -20.02 21.67
N LEU A 237 4.17 -20.03 21.54
CA LEU A 237 4.87 -20.22 20.25
C LEU A 237 5.23 -21.70 19.98
N SER A 238 4.51 -22.63 20.59
CA SER A 238 4.71 -24.07 20.31
C SER A 238 4.00 -24.49 19.01
N VAL A 239 4.32 -25.70 18.53
CA VAL A 239 3.74 -26.31 17.32
C VAL A 239 2.20 -26.42 17.37
N TYR A 240 1.60 -26.33 18.56
CA TYR A 240 0.15 -26.34 18.74
C TYR A 240 -0.53 -25.09 18.18
N TYR A 241 0.14 -23.94 18.22
CA TYR A 241 -0.47 -22.66 17.82
C TYR A 241 -0.06 -22.26 16.41
N THR A 242 -1.05 -21.83 15.63
CA THR A 242 -0.85 -21.29 14.28
C THR A 242 -1.18 -19.81 14.29
N TYR A 243 -0.21 -18.96 13.96
CA TYR A 243 -0.39 -17.52 13.87
C TYR A 243 -0.49 -17.07 12.41
N ILE A 244 -1.54 -16.30 12.09
CA ILE A 244 -1.75 -15.70 10.76
C ILE A 244 -1.74 -14.18 10.93
N PHE A 245 -0.75 -13.52 10.31
CA PHE A 245 -0.65 -12.05 10.32
C PHE A 245 -1.21 -11.46 9.04
N THR A 246 -2.08 -10.46 9.16
CA THR A 246 -2.63 -9.71 8.02
C THR A 246 -1.69 -8.57 7.56
N SER A 247 -0.73 -8.19 8.41
CA SER A 247 0.17 -7.06 8.17
C SER A 247 1.19 -7.35 7.05
N LEU A 248 1.05 -6.66 5.92
CA LEU A 248 1.91 -6.81 4.74
C LEU A 248 3.27 -6.08 4.83
N VAL A 249 3.53 -5.35 5.92
CA VAL A 249 4.76 -4.57 6.07
C VAL A 249 5.92 -5.51 6.38
N ARG A 250 6.87 -5.69 5.44
CA ARG A 250 8.07 -6.51 5.62
C ARG A 250 9.07 -5.88 6.61
N ARG A 251 8.78 -5.94 7.91
CA ARG A 251 9.81 -6.10 8.95
C ARG A 251 9.96 -7.57 9.40
N TRP A 252 9.13 -8.46 8.85
CA TRP A 252 9.04 -9.88 9.18
C TRP A 252 10.25 -10.75 8.83
N CYS A 253 11.26 -10.22 8.12
CA CYS A 253 12.49 -10.97 7.84
C CYS A 253 13.20 -11.40 9.15
N LEU A 254 13.05 -10.61 10.22
CA LEU A 254 13.59 -10.96 11.54
C LEU A 254 12.73 -12.03 12.27
N LEU A 255 11.45 -12.17 11.92
CA LEU A 255 10.49 -12.90 12.72
C LEU A 255 10.21 -14.31 12.19
N LEU A 256 10.26 -14.52 10.88
CA LEU A 256 10.34 -15.88 10.30
C LEU A 256 11.61 -16.64 10.77
N LEU A 257 12.67 -15.92 11.17
CA LEU A 257 13.85 -16.51 11.81
C LEU A 257 13.61 -16.91 13.27
N LEU A 258 12.73 -16.21 14.00
CA LEU A 258 12.41 -16.54 15.39
C LEU A 258 11.46 -17.75 15.50
N ALA A 259 10.53 -17.92 14.55
CA ALA A 259 9.63 -19.08 14.53
C ALA A 259 10.28 -20.38 14.02
N ASN A 260 11.46 -20.30 13.38
CA ASN A 260 12.24 -21.46 12.92
C ASN A 260 13.54 -21.67 13.72
N GLY A 261 13.74 -20.94 14.81
CA GLY A 261 14.81 -21.20 15.76
C GLY A 261 14.41 -22.37 16.67
N ASN A 262 15.00 -23.54 16.43
CA ASN A 262 15.09 -24.63 17.42
C ASN A 262 15.46 -24.11 18.81
#